data_AF-X1LK71-F1
#
_entry.id   AF-X1LK71-F1
#
_cell.length_a   1.000
_cell.length_b   1.000
_cell.length_c   1.000
_cell.angle_alpha   90.00
_cell.angle_beta   90.00
_cell.angle_gamma   90.00
#
_symmetry.space_group_name_H-M   'P 1'
#
loop_
_entity.id
_entity.type
_entity.pdbx_description
1 polymer ?
#
loop_
_entity_poly.entity_id
_entity_poly.type
_entity_poly.pdbx_seq_one_letter_code
_entity_poly.pdbx_strand_id
1 'polypeptide(L)'
;DGSRVLAFNSIYNGEITAKDVVSIATEIARDYAIKSSMYLFGVGDHGGGPTRRDILTKMELDKRPALPNLIFSSSQDFYDEALKEKIDYPVVKEELNPIFEGCYTTHSDIKRMNREGENLLLTAEALATLASLYGYSYPHSSLKEAWEKVCFNQFHDILDGSAIHSSYEYSGKLAQEAKESTERIIENSLGFLSSHIKTEGKNKKALPLIVFNQLGWLRDDLVAIEMPQKAFSSFHLVDEKDNLVSFQIEQKKLVFMADKVPAFGYKTYWMVEGKKTPFSEAKLSINKEGKMESTDYLLQVEPSTGVITRLYDKKAQKEIFRPSSLMEGNPDTYVIDKASNLLRLFKETPHSMSSWV
;
A
#
# COMPACT_ATOMS: atom_id res chain seq x y z
N ASP A 1 7.78 6.95 -18.20
CA ASP A 1 8.48 8.26 -18.13
C ASP A 1 9.67 8.35 -19.09
N GLY A 2 10.25 7.23 -19.52
CA GLY A 2 11.35 7.19 -20.49
C GLY A 2 12.73 7.17 -19.85
N SER A 3 12.79 7.25 -18.51
CA SER A 3 14.00 7.00 -17.73
C SER A 3 14.52 5.59 -18.00
N ARG A 4 15.84 5.42 -18.01
CA ARG A 4 16.49 4.13 -18.26
C ARG A 4 17.56 3.88 -17.21
N VAL A 5 17.69 2.62 -16.82
CA VAL A 5 18.78 2.11 -15.98
C VAL A 5 19.42 0.95 -16.73
N LEU A 6 20.74 0.94 -16.81
CA LEU A 6 21.47 -0.22 -17.34
C LEU A 6 21.40 -1.34 -16.31
N ALA A 7 20.81 -2.46 -16.68
CA ALA A 7 20.60 -3.59 -15.79
C ALA A 7 21.39 -4.81 -16.25
N PHE A 8 21.86 -5.61 -15.28
CA PHE A 8 22.50 -6.89 -15.49
C PHE A 8 21.78 -7.95 -14.65
N ASN A 9 21.31 -9.02 -15.30
CA ASN A 9 20.62 -10.12 -14.62
C ASN A 9 21.54 -11.33 -14.56
N SER A 10 21.75 -11.88 -13.36
CA SER A 10 22.61 -13.04 -13.12
C SER A 10 22.22 -13.73 -11.81
N ILE A 11 22.75 -14.93 -11.61
CA ILE A 11 22.72 -15.64 -10.32
C ILE A 11 23.72 -15.00 -9.36
N TYR A 12 23.39 -14.95 -8.06
CA TYR A 12 24.20 -14.24 -7.06
C TYR A 12 24.88 -15.14 -6.01
N ASN A 13 24.61 -16.45 -6.03
CA ASN A 13 25.22 -17.48 -5.17
C ASN A 13 26.16 -18.40 -5.94
N GLY A 14 26.98 -17.84 -6.83
CA GLY A 14 27.91 -18.62 -7.64
C GLY A 14 29.09 -19.17 -6.83
N GLU A 15 29.50 -20.40 -7.11
CA GLU A 15 30.84 -20.89 -6.77
C GLU A 15 31.79 -20.57 -7.93
N ILE A 16 33.06 -20.24 -7.65
CA ILE A 16 34.01 -20.05 -8.76
C ILE A 16 34.40 -21.42 -9.32
N THR A 17 33.85 -21.78 -10.48
CA THR A 17 34.25 -22.95 -11.26
C THR A 17 34.58 -22.57 -12.70
N ALA A 18 35.45 -23.36 -13.35
CA ALA A 18 35.80 -23.13 -14.76
C ALA A 18 34.57 -23.17 -15.68
N LYS A 19 33.58 -24.02 -15.36
CA LYS A 19 32.35 -24.16 -16.14
C LYS A 19 31.52 -22.88 -16.08
N ASP A 20 31.27 -22.38 -14.88
CA ASP A 20 30.32 -21.28 -14.66
C ASP A 20 30.89 -19.96 -15.20
N VAL A 21 32.17 -19.69 -14.96
CA VAL A 21 32.84 -18.48 -15.47
C VAL A 21 32.94 -18.48 -17.00
N VAL A 22 33.12 -19.65 -17.63
CA VAL A 22 33.12 -19.77 -19.10
C VAL A 22 31.71 -19.61 -19.66
N SER A 23 30.69 -20.19 -19.02
CA SER A 23 29.30 -20.10 -19.49
C SER A 23 28.85 -18.65 -19.55
N ILE A 24 28.96 -17.92 -18.44
CA ILE A 24 28.48 -16.53 -18.35
C ILE A 24 29.26 -15.59 -19.29
N ALA A 25 30.58 -15.78 -19.42
CA ALA A 25 31.40 -14.97 -20.32
C ALA A 25 31.00 -15.22 -21.79
N THR A 26 30.75 -16.48 -22.16
CA THR A 26 30.39 -16.85 -23.53
C THR A 26 28.97 -16.40 -23.87
N GLU A 27 28.01 -16.54 -22.95
CA GLU A 27 26.63 -16.10 -23.12
C GLU A 27 26.56 -14.59 -23.31
N ILE A 28 27.19 -13.81 -22.43
CA ILE A 28 27.20 -12.35 -22.54
C ILE A 28 27.89 -11.87 -23.81
N ALA A 29 29.02 -12.47 -24.18
CA ALA A 29 29.72 -12.13 -25.42
C ALA A 29 28.88 -12.47 -26.66
N ARG A 30 28.15 -13.60 -26.65
CA ARG A 30 27.29 -14.02 -27.77
C ARG A 30 26.06 -13.12 -27.90
N ASP A 31 25.39 -12.84 -26.78
CA ASP A 31 24.04 -12.25 -26.79
C ASP A 31 24.09 -10.71 -26.85
N TYR A 32 25.17 -10.10 -26.34
CA TYR A 32 25.29 -8.64 -26.24
C TYR A 32 26.55 -8.06 -26.89
N ALA A 33 27.43 -8.91 -27.45
CA ALA A 33 28.72 -8.49 -28.02
C ALA A 33 29.65 -7.73 -27.04
N ILE A 34 29.46 -7.94 -25.73
CA ILE A 34 30.30 -7.36 -24.66
C ILE A 34 31.48 -8.28 -24.37
N LYS A 35 32.67 -7.73 -24.14
CA LYS A 35 33.88 -8.54 -23.86
C LYS A 35 34.07 -8.91 -22.40
N SER A 36 33.40 -8.18 -21.52
CA SER A 36 33.47 -8.33 -20.07
C SER A 36 32.12 -8.71 -19.51
N SER A 37 32.11 -9.58 -18.50
CA SER A 37 30.90 -10.06 -17.83
C SER A 37 31.11 -10.04 -16.32
N MET A 38 30.05 -9.72 -15.58
CA MET A 38 30.07 -9.76 -14.11
C MET A 38 29.63 -11.15 -13.64
N TYR A 39 30.50 -11.82 -12.87
CA TYR A 39 30.15 -13.07 -12.18
C TYR A 39 30.04 -12.82 -10.68
N LEU A 40 28.85 -13.00 -10.12
CA LEU A 40 28.58 -12.83 -8.70
C LEU A 40 28.81 -14.16 -7.99
N PHE A 41 29.73 -14.15 -7.03
CA PHE A 41 30.16 -15.34 -6.31
C PHE A 41 30.13 -15.14 -4.80
N GLY A 42 29.97 -16.23 -4.06
CA GLY A 42 29.89 -16.24 -2.61
C GLY A 42 28.73 -17.09 -2.10
N VAL A 43 28.70 -17.30 -0.79
CA VAL A 43 27.63 -18.05 -0.11
C VAL A 43 26.58 -17.07 0.40
N GLY A 44 25.63 -16.68 -0.44
CA GLY A 44 24.53 -15.80 -0.04
C GLY A 44 23.37 -16.53 0.62
N ASP A 45 22.19 -15.90 0.60
CA ASP A 45 20.93 -16.26 1.29
C ASP A 45 20.99 -16.28 2.83
N HIS A 46 22.16 -16.55 3.44
CA HIS A 46 22.32 -16.72 4.90
C HIS A 46 23.45 -15.86 5.48
N GLY A 47 23.87 -14.80 4.79
CA GLY A 47 24.85 -13.83 5.29
C GLY A 47 26.33 -14.24 5.17
N GLY A 48 26.68 -15.06 4.17
CA GLY A 48 28.07 -15.37 3.83
C GLY A 48 28.60 -14.52 2.68
N GLY A 49 29.91 -14.58 2.47
CA GLY A 49 30.60 -13.91 1.36
C GLY A 49 31.46 -14.90 0.56
N PRO A 50 32.38 -14.38 -0.28
CA PRO A 50 33.42 -15.16 -0.92
C PRO A 50 34.14 -16.12 0.02
N THR A 51 34.30 -17.38 -0.37
CA THR A 51 35.02 -18.35 0.44
C THR A 51 36.51 -18.34 0.10
N ARG A 52 37.34 -18.84 1.02
CA ARG A 52 38.76 -19.12 0.72
C ARG A 52 38.92 -20.05 -0.48
N ARG A 53 37.97 -20.98 -0.68
CA ARG A 53 37.95 -21.91 -1.82
C ARG A 53 37.83 -21.13 -3.12
N ASP A 54 36.92 -20.17 -3.20
CA ASP A 54 36.71 -19.34 -4.39
C ASP A 54 37.98 -18.58 -4.79
N ILE A 55 38.64 -17.96 -3.80
CA ILE A 55 39.88 -17.20 -4.04
C ILE A 55 40.98 -18.13 -4.58
N LEU A 56 41.17 -19.29 -3.95
CA LEU A 56 42.17 -20.26 -4.39
C LEU A 56 41.85 -20.84 -5.78
N THR A 57 40.57 -21.13 -6.06
CA THR A 57 40.14 -21.60 -7.38
C THR A 57 40.41 -20.55 -8.43
N LYS A 58 40.04 -19.28 -8.20
CA LYS A 58 40.37 -18.17 -9.10
C LYS A 58 41.86 -18.08 -9.39
N MET A 59 42.71 -18.13 -8.36
CA MET A 59 44.17 -18.10 -8.52
C MET A 59 44.70 -19.27 -9.36
N GLU A 60 44.03 -20.42 -9.33
CA GLU A 60 44.39 -21.58 -10.15
C GLU A 60 43.86 -21.45 -11.59
N LEU A 61 42.67 -20.89 -11.78
CA LEU A 61 42.10 -20.63 -13.10
C LEU A 61 42.90 -19.56 -13.86
N ASP A 62 43.42 -18.53 -13.18
CA ASP A 62 44.26 -17.49 -13.80
C ASP A 62 45.52 -18.05 -14.48
N LYS A 63 46.03 -19.19 -14.00
CA LYS A 63 47.22 -19.83 -14.59
C LYS A 63 46.91 -20.50 -15.93
N ARG A 64 45.64 -20.56 -16.35
CA ARG A 64 45.18 -21.28 -17.55
C ARG A 64 44.83 -20.27 -18.65
N PRO A 65 45.70 -20.07 -19.66
CA PRO A 65 45.54 -19.01 -20.66
C PRO A 65 44.35 -19.20 -21.61
N ALA A 66 43.75 -20.40 -21.63
CA ALA A 66 42.57 -20.71 -22.45
C ALA A 66 41.24 -20.35 -21.77
N LEU A 67 41.27 -19.86 -20.52
CA LEU A 67 40.08 -19.43 -19.77
C LEU A 67 39.93 -17.90 -19.78
N PRO A 68 38.71 -17.38 -19.52
CA PRO A 68 38.49 -15.96 -19.33
C PRO A 68 39.40 -15.38 -18.22
N ASN A 69 39.85 -14.15 -18.41
CA ASN A 69 40.61 -13.44 -17.38
C ASN A 69 39.68 -13.06 -16.21
N LEU A 70 39.94 -13.61 -15.03
CA LEU A 70 39.14 -13.33 -13.84
C LEU A 70 39.71 -12.12 -13.10
N ILE A 71 38.90 -11.09 -12.87
CA ILE A 71 39.31 -9.87 -12.17
C ILE A 71 38.39 -9.70 -10.95
N PHE A 72 38.97 -9.59 -9.75
CA PHE A 72 38.20 -9.13 -8.60
C PHE A 72 37.91 -7.65 -8.80
N SER A 73 36.62 -7.32 -8.91
CA SER A 73 36.14 -6.00 -9.30
C SER A 73 34.91 -5.63 -8.50
N SER A 74 34.44 -4.38 -8.66
CA SER A 74 33.14 -3.94 -8.18
C SER A 74 32.08 -3.99 -9.28
N SER A 75 30.80 -3.98 -8.89
CA SER A 75 29.70 -3.79 -9.85
C SER A 75 29.78 -2.42 -10.55
N GLN A 76 30.27 -1.39 -9.86
CA GLN A 76 30.47 -0.06 -10.43
C GLN A 76 31.47 -0.09 -11.58
N ASP A 77 32.63 -0.74 -11.39
CA ASP A 77 33.65 -0.83 -12.43
C ASP A 77 33.15 -1.59 -13.67
N PHE A 78 32.34 -2.65 -13.46
CA PHE A 78 31.70 -3.38 -14.56
C PHE A 78 30.77 -2.47 -15.38
N TYR A 79 29.88 -1.71 -14.72
CA TYR A 79 28.98 -0.80 -15.43
C TYR A 79 29.74 0.34 -16.12
N ASP A 80 30.79 0.89 -15.49
CA ASP A 80 31.65 1.90 -16.09
C ASP A 80 32.38 1.39 -17.34
N GLU A 81 32.75 0.11 -17.37
CA GLU A 81 33.33 -0.55 -18.54
C GLU A 81 32.28 -0.82 -19.62
N ALA A 82 31.14 -1.40 -19.27
CA ALA A 82 30.05 -1.67 -20.21
C ALA A 82 29.58 -0.39 -20.92
N LEU A 83 29.45 0.73 -20.19
CA LEU A 83 29.06 2.02 -20.77
C LEU A 83 30.11 2.59 -21.75
N LYS A 84 31.40 2.23 -21.63
CA LYS A 84 32.44 2.64 -22.58
C LYS A 84 32.35 1.91 -23.91
N GLU A 85 31.78 0.70 -23.94
CA GLU A 85 31.65 -0.08 -25.17
C GLU A 85 30.63 0.51 -26.15
N LYS A 86 29.76 1.43 -25.70
CA LYS A 86 28.76 2.16 -26.52
C LYS A 86 27.85 1.21 -27.32
N ILE A 87 27.49 0.09 -26.71
CA ILE A 87 26.56 -0.89 -27.28
C ILE A 87 25.12 -0.38 -27.11
N ASP A 88 24.28 -0.60 -28.11
CA ASP A 88 22.84 -0.35 -28.00
C ASP A 88 22.18 -1.57 -27.33
N TYR A 89 22.07 -1.51 -26.00
CA TYR A 89 21.51 -2.60 -25.21
C TYR A 89 20.00 -2.77 -25.46
N PRO A 90 19.48 -4.01 -25.46
CA PRO A 90 18.04 -4.26 -25.51
C PRO A 90 17.30 -3.51 -24.40
N VAL A 91 16.15 -2.93 -24.76
CA VAL A 91 15.33 -2.17 -23.81
C VAL A 91 14.08 -2.97 -23.47
N VAL A 92 13.96 -3.36 -22.20
CA VAL A 92 12.72 -3.91 -21.64
C VAL A 92 11.85 -2.76 -21.14
N LYS A 93 10.59 -2.70 -21.59
CA LYS A 93 9.62 -1.64 -21.24
C LYS A 93 8.48 -2.13 -20.34
N GLU A 94 8.55 -3.39 -19.92
CA GLU A 94 7.53 -4.08 -19.15
C GLU A 94 8.03 -4.35 -17.73
N GLU A 95 7.16 -4.89 -16.87
CA GLU A 95 7.55 -5.39 -15.55
C GLU A 95 8.48 -6.61 -15.68
N LEU A 96 9.36 -6.80 -14.68
CA LEU A 96 10.36 -7.86 -14.69
C LEU A 96 9.95 -8.99 -13.74
N ASN A 97 10.11 -10.23 -14.21
CA ASN A 97 10.11 -11.46 -13.41
C ASN A 97 8.95 -11.62 -12.40
N PRO A 98 7.68 -11.71 -12.85
CA PRO A 98 6.61 -12.17 -11.97
C PRO A 98 6.83 -13.66 -11.66
N ILE A 99 7.42 -13.94 -10.49
CA ILE A 99 7.59 -15.28 -9.92
C ILE A 99 7.10 -15.26 -8.47
N PHE A 100 6.90 -16.45 -7.89
CA PHE A 100 6.46 -16.62 -6.50
C PHE A 100 5.11 -15.93 -6.21
N GLU A 101 4.05 -16.42 -6.83
CA GLU A 101 2.72 -15.81 -6.73
C GLU A 101 2.11 -15.92 -5.32
N GLY A 102 2.45 -16.97 -4.57
CA GLY A 102 2.08 -17.14 -3.16
C GLY A 102 2.50 -15.95 -2.28
N CYS A 103 3.67 -15.35 -2.56
CA CYS A 103 4.20 -14.18 -1.85
C CYS A 103 3.25 -12.96 -1.84
N TYR A 104 2.36 -12.84 -2.83
CA TYR A 104 1.40 -11.73 -2.86
C TYR A 104 0.27 -11.88 -1.83
N THR A 105 -0.01 -13.11 -1.37
CA THR A 105 -1.20 -13.42 -0.55
C THR A 105 -0.88 -13.98 0.83
N THR A 106 0.21 -14.75 0.98
CA THR A 106 0.64 -15.27 2.28
C THR A 106 0.88 -14.13 3.28
N HIS A 107 0.69 -14.37 4.57
CA HIS A 107 0.83 -13.34 5.62
C HIS A 107 0.13 -12.00 5.28
N SER A 108 -1.18 -12.04 5.02
CA SER A 108 -1.97 -10.82 4.76
C SER A 108 -1.89 -9.76 5.88
N ASP A 109 -1.56 -10.18 7.10
CA ASP A 109 -1.33 -9.32 8.24
C ASP A 109 -0.11 -8.42 8.09
N ILE A 110 1.05 -8.93 7.63
CA ILE A 110 2.23 -8.08 7.42
C ILE A 110 2.02 -7.05 6.32
N LYS A 111 1.34 -7.46 5.24
CA LYS A 111 0.98 -6.58 4.12
C LYS A 111 0.01 -5.47 4.56
N ARG A 112 -0.97 -5.81 5.40
CA ARG A 112 -1.86 -4.82 6.04
C ARG A 112 -1.09 -3.86 6.93
N MET A 113 -0.20 -4.36 7.78
CA MET A 113 0.64 -3.54 8.67
C MET A 113 1.56 -2.61 7.88
N ASN A 114 2.19 -3.08 6.79
CA ASN A 114 2.99 -2.25 5.91
C ASN A 114 2.15 -1.12 5.30
N ARG A 115 0.97 -1.46 4.75
CA ARG A 115 0.09 -0.47 4.12
C ARG A 115 -0.44 0.57 5.12
N GLU A 116 -0.75 0.14 6.34
CA GLU A 116 -1.11 1.04 7.43
C GLU A 116 0.05 1.96 7.82
N GLY A 117 1.26 1.40 7.96
CA GLY A 117 2.48 2.16 8.25
C GLY A 117 2.79 3.21 7.19
N GLU A 118 2.75 2.86 5.90
CA GLU A 118 2.92 3.80 4.78
C GLU A 118 1.93 4.97 4.87
N ASN A 119 0.64 4.66 5.05
CA ASN A 119 -0.41 5.68 5.11
C ASN A 119 -0.27 6.60 6.33
N LEU A 120 0.07 6.03 7.50
CA LEU A 120 0.26 6.79 8.74
C LEU A 120 1.50 7.67 8.67
N LEU A 121 2.63 7.16 8.15
CA LEU A 121 3.85 7.95 7.95
C LEU A 121 3.60 9.14 7.04
N LEU A 122 3.02 8.93 5.87
CA LEU A 122 2.70 10.01 4.93
C LEU A 122 1.73 11.04 5.56
N THR A 123 0.75 10.58 6.33
CA THR A 123 -0.18 11.46 7.05
C THR A 123 0.54 12.27 8.14
N ALA A 124 1.40 11.62 8.94
CA ALA A 124 2.18 12.24 9.99
C ALA A 124 3.13 13.29 9.44
N GLU A 125 3.87 12.99 8.37
CA GLU A 125 4.77 13.93 7.70
C GLU A 125 4.04 15.12 7.11
N ALA A 126 2.92 14.90 6.41
CA ALA A 126 2.13 15.97 5.83
C ALA A 126 1.63 16.94 6.92
N LEU A 127 1.04 16.42 7.99
CA LEU A 127 0.50 17.24 9.08
C LEU A 127 1.60 17.93 9.89
N ALA A 128 2.70 17.24 10.20
CA ALA A 128 3.84 17.82 10.91
C ALA A 128 4.52 18.91 10.07
N THR A 129 4.61 18.72 8.75
CA THR A 129 5.12 19.73 7.82
C THR A 129 4.24 20.96 7.85
N LEU A 130 2.92 20.81 7.67
CA LEU A 130 1.96 21.91 7.76
C LEU A 130 2.06 22.63 9.10
N ALA A 131 2.10 21.90 10.21
CA ALA A 131 2.25 22.47 11.54
C ALA A 131 3.56 23.28 11.67
N SER A 132 4.67 22.78 11.09
CA SER A 132 5.96 23.44 11.20
C SER A 132 6.04 24.78 10.47
N LEU A 133 5.26 24.95 9.39
CA LEU A 133 5.10 26.24 8.72
C LEU A 133 4.46 27.32 9.63
N TYR A 134 3.75 26.90 10.68
CA TYR A 134 3.15 27.78 11.70
C TYR A 134 3.96 27.81 13.01
N GLY A 135 5.18 27.27 13.03
CA GLY A 135 6.09 27.33 14.18
C GLY A 135 6.13 26.08 15.06
N TYR A 136 5.48 24.98 14.67
CA TYR A 136 5.67 23.69 15.33
C TYR A 136 7.07 23.13 15.07
N SER A 137 7.71 22.52 16.06
CA SER A 137 9.00 21.85 15.85
C SER A 137 8.79 20.54 15.10
N TYR A 138 9.34 20.43 13.88
CA TYR A 138 9.22 19.21 13.09
C TYR A 138 9.89 18.00 13.78
N PRO A 139 9.18 16.87 13.99
CA PRO A 139 9.65 15.73 14.78
C PRO A 139 10.57 14.80 13.96
N HIS A 140 11.69 15.33 13.48
CA HIS A 140 12.59 14.65 12.53
C HIS A 140 13.08 13.28 13.03
N SER A 141 13.53 13.18 14.28
CA SER A 141 14.06 11.93 14.84
C SER A 141 12.99 10.84 14.93
N SER A 142 11.80 11.19 15.43
CA SER A 142 10.69 10.24 15.57
C SER A 142 10.14 9.76 14.23
N LEU A 143 10.10 10.63 13.22
CA LEU A 143 9.72 10.24 11.85
C LEU A 143 10.77 9.34 11.21
N LYS A 144 12.06 9.69 11.33
CA LYS A 144 13.17 8.86 10.83
C LYS A 144 13.12 7.45 11.41
N GLU A 145 12.98 7.34 12.74
CA GLU A 145 12.90 6.04 13.40
C GLU A 145 11.67 5.23 12.95
N ALA A 146 10.51 5.88 12.79
CA ALA A 146 9.30 5.21 12.31
C ALA A 146 9.45 4.73 10.84
N TRP A 147 10.07 5.53 9.97
CA TRP A 147 10.42 5.13 8.61
C TRP A 147 11.37 3.94 8.58
N GLU A 148 12.44 3.96 9.39
CA GLU A 148 13.39 2.86 9.48
C GLU A 148 12.70 1.54 9.87
N LYS A 149 11.74 1.59 10.80
CA LYS A 149 10.95 0.41 11.20
C LYS A 149 10.03 -0.10 10.08
N VAL A 150 9.33 0.80 9.37
CA VAL A 150 8.48 0.39 8.25
C VAL A 150 9.31 -0.17 7.10
N CYS A 151 10.42 0.49 6.72
CA CYS A 151 11.32 -0.01 5.67
C CYS A 151 12.01 -1.32 6.06
N PHE A 152 12.31 -1.55 7.35
CA PHE A 152 12.82 -2.84 7.81
C PHE A 152 11.82 -3.97 7.51
N ASN A 153 10.53 -3.74 7.78
CA ASN A 153 9.47 -4.70 7.47
C ASN A 153 9.23 -4.88 5.96
N GLN A 154 9.78 -4.00 5.11
CA GLN A 154 9.73 -4.12 3.65
C GLN A 154 10.85 -4.98 3.08
N PHE A 155 11.71 -5.57 3.93
CA PHE A 155 12.64 -6.59 3.48
C PHE A 155 11.88 -7.70 2.76
N HIS A 156 12.41 -8.16 1.62
CA HIS A 156 11.65 -9.00 0.70
C HIS A 156 11.10 -10.26 1.38
N ASP A 157 11.90 -11.01 2.14
CA ASP A 157 11.43 -12.22 2.84
C ASP A 157 10.47 -11.95 4.03
N ILE A 158 10.38 -10.69 4.50
CA ILE A 158 9.43 -10.30 5.56
C ILE A 158 8.11 -9.90 4.92
N LEU A 159 8.14 -8.95 3.97
CA LEU A 159 6.93 -8.40 3.37
C LEU A 159 6.23 -9.42 2.47
N ASP A 160 7.02 -10.23 1.76
CA ASP A 160 6.50 -11.29 0.91
C ASP A 160 5.85 -12.41 1.73
N GLY A 161 6.16 -12.53 3.01
CA GLY A 161 5.57 -13.50 3.93
C GLY A 161 6.18 -14.89 3.83
N SER A 162 7.48 -14.97 3.57
CA SER A 162 8.21 -16.23 3.46
C SER A 162 9.24 -16.52 4.58
N ALA A 163 9.44 -15.59 5.51
CA ALA A 163 10.26 -15.79 6.71
C ALA A 163 9.66 -16.77 7.74
N ILE A 164 10.47 -17.12 8.74
CA ILE A 164 10.06 -17.94 9.89
C ILE A 164 9.18 -17.16 10.87
N HIS A 165 8.41 -17.88 11.70
CA HIS A 165 7.44 -17.30 12.63
C HIS A 165 8.00 -16.17 13.52
N SER A 166 9.19 -16.35 14.10
CA SER A 166 9.82 -15.35 14.98
C SER A 166 10.14 -14.03 14.27
N SER A 167 10.36 -14.06 12.95
CA SER A 167 10.52 -12.84 12.15
C SER A 167 9.24 -12.01 12.14
N TYR A 168 8.06 -12.63 12.12
CA TYR A 168 6.79 -11.90 12.16
C TYR A 168 6.42 -11.38 13.55
N GLU A 169 6.80 -12.09 14.62
CA GLU A 169 6.64 -11.54 15.97
C GLU A 169 7.44 -10.24 16.14
N TYR A 170 8.69 -10.24 15.65
CA TYR A 170 9.52 -9.05 15.66
C TYR A 170 9.00 -7.94 14.73
N SER A 171 8.62 -8.30 13.50
CA SER A 171 8.10 -7.35 12.51
C SER A 171 6.79 -6.71 12.97
N GLY A 172 5.89 -7.50 13.59
CA GLY A 172 4.65 -7.01 14.19
C GLY A 172 4.90 -6.02 15.32
N LYS A 173 5.90 -6.27 16.17
CA LYS A 173 6.32 -5.31 17.20
C LYS A 173 6.83 -4.00 16.57
N LEU A 174 7.68 -4.06 15.56
CA LEU A 174 8.19 -2.86 14.87
C LEU A 174 7.05 -2.06 14.20
N ALA A 175 6.10 -2.75 13.57
CA ALA A 175 4.93 -2.12 12.97
C ALA A 175 4.09 -1.39 14.02
N GLN A 176 3.85 -2.01 15.18
CA GLN A 176 3.11 -1.40 16.28
C GLN A 176 3.84 -0.16 16.85
N GLU A 177 5.15 -0.24 17.06
CA GLU A 177 5.95 0.90 17.52
C GLU A 177 5.94 2.08 16.51
N ALA A 178 6.02 1.78 15.21
CA ALA A 178 5.93 2.79 14.16
C ALA A 178 4.53 3.44 14.13
N LYS A 179 3.48 2.63 14.24
CA LYS A 179 2.09 3.10 14.34
C LYS A 179 1.88 4.03 15.53
N GLU A 180 2.29 3.64 16.74
CA GLU A 180 2.13 4.48 17.93
C GLU A 180 2.90 5.81 17.82
N SER A 181 4.12 5.77 17.27
CA SER A 181 4.92 6.98 17.05
C SER A 181 4.24 7.93 16.06
N THR A 182 3.74 7.40 14.94
CA THR A 182 3.08 8.19 13.89
C THR A 182 1.72 8.74 14.34
N GLU A 183 0.89 7.94 15.01
CA GLU A 183 -0.39 8.39 15.59
C GLU A 183 -0.18 9.55 16.57
N ARG A 184 0.84 9.47 17.42
CA ARG A 184 1.20 10.56 18.35
C ARG A 184 1.67 11.81 17.61
N ILE A 185 2.44 11.68 16.53
CA ILE A 185 2.86 12.83 15.70
C ILE A 185 1.62 13.47 15.05
N ILE A 186 0.70 12.66 14.52
CA ILE A 186 -0.56 13.12 13.93
C ILE A 186 -1.37 13.89 14.97
N GLU A 187 -1.60 13.31 16.15
CA GLU A 187 -2.37 13.93 17.23
C GLU A 187 -1.77 15.27 17.65
N ASN A 188 -0.46 15.31 17.90
CA ASN A 188 0.23 16.55 18.29
C ASN A 188 0.16 17.63 17.19
N SER A 189 0.33 17.23 15.94
CA SER A 189 0.28 18.15 14.79
C SER A 189 -1.14 18.71 14.60
N LEU A 190 -2.16 17.85 14.68
CA LEU A 190 -3.56 18.26 14.61
C LEU A 190 -3.94 19.16 15.79
N GLY A 191 -3.48 18.85 17.00
CA GLY A 191 -3.70 19.69 18.17
C GLY A 191 -3.09 21.09 18.00
N PHE A 192 -1.84 21.16 17.52
CA PHE A 192 -1.17 22.42 17.22
C PHE A 192 -1.91 23.22 16.13
N LEU A 193 -2.21 22.60 15.00
CA LEU A 193 -2.95 23.24 13.90
C LEU A 193 -4.32 23.73 14.35
N SER A 194 -5.07 22.91 15.09
CA SER A 194 -6.38 23.25 15.62
C SER A 194 -6.34 24.47 16.55
N SER A 195 -5.27 24.63 17.34
CA SER A 195 -5.10 25.80 18.22
C SER A 195 -4.88 27.12 17.46
N HIS A 196 -4.48 27.06 16.19
CA HIS A 196 -4.32 28.22 15.31
C HIS A 196 -5.57 28.54 14.49
N ILE A 197 -6.60 27.69 14.56
CA ILE A 197 -7.85 27.87 13.83
C ILE A 197 -8.82 28.68 14.68
N LYS A 198 -9.32 29.79 14.12
CA LYS A 198 -10.41 30.56 14.73
C LYS A 198 -11.69 29.75 14.64
N THR A 199 -12.14 29.24 15.78
CA THR A 199 -13.32 28.38 15.90
C THR A 199 -14.55 29.10 16.48
N GLU A 200 -14.41 30.40 16.76
CA GLU A 200 -15.50 31.26 17.19
C GLU A 200 -16.56 31.34 16.09
N GLY A 201 -17.63 30.54 16.22
CA GLY A 201 -18.80 30.65 15.38
C GLY A 201 -19.63 31.90 15.74
N LYS A 202 -20.59 32.27 14.89
CA LYS A 202 -21.55 33.35 15.21
C LYS A 202 -22.38 33.06 16.47
N ASN A 203 -22.47 31.79 16.87
CA ASN A 203 -23.29 31.34 17.99
C ASN A 203 -22.43 31.02 19.22
N LYS A 204 -22.75 31.64 20.36
CA LYS A 204 -22.00 31.47 21.62
C LYS A 204 -22.14 30.08 22.26
N LYS A 205 -23.06 29.25 21.75
CA LYS A 205 -23.30 27.88 22.21
C LYS A 205 -23.12 26.86 21.09
N ALA A 206 -21.89 26.76 20.60
CA ALA A 206 -21.52 25.82 19.55
C ALA A 206 -20.23 25.09 19.91
N LEU A 207 -20.15 23.81 19.54
CA LEU A 207 -18.95 23.00 19.64
C LEU A 207 -18.35 22.85 18.23
N PRO A 208 -17.14 23.38 17.97
CA PRO A 208 -16.49 23.27 16.67
C PRO A 208 -15.97 21.84 16.43
N LEU A 209 -16.11 21.38 15.20
CA LEU A 209 -15.58 20.13 14.66
C LEU A 209 -14.71 20.48 13.46
N ILE A 210 -13.42 20.18 13.53
CA ILE A 210 -12.47 20.50 12.45
C ILE A 210 -12.14 19.22 11.70
N VAL A 211 -12.40 19.22 10.39
CA VAL A 211 -12.11 18.10 9.50
C VAL A 211 -10.93 18.47 8.63
N PHE A 212 -9.80 17.81 8.83
CA PHE A 212 -8.60 17.98 8.02
C PHE A 212 -8.58 17.01 6.84
N ASN A 213 -8.04 17.45 5.72
CA ASN A 213 -7.73 16.62 4.56
C ASN A 213 -6.22 16.62 4.34
N GLN A 214 -5.58 15.49 4.64
CA GLN A 214 -4.14 15.27 4.50
C GLN A 214 -3.71 14.96 3.07
N LEU A 215 -4.65 14.85 2.11
CA LEU A 215 -4.35 14.50 0.73
C LEU A 215 -4.10 15.75 -0.12
N GLY A 216 -3.33 15.59 -1.20
CA GLY A 216 -3.00 16.66 -2.14
C GLY A 216 -4.11 17.04 -3.13
N TRP A 217 -5.35 16.63 -2.89
CA TRP A 217 -6.50 16.91 -3.75
C TRP A 217 -7.77 17.19 -2.93
N LEU A 218 -8.74 17.86 -3.55
CA LEU A 218 -10.06 18.13 -2.98
C LEU A 218 -10.80 16.81 -2.70
N ARG A 219 -11.44 16.68 -1.53
CA ARG A 219 -12.11 15.45 -1.10
C ARG A 219 -13.52 15.71 -0.58
N ASP A 220 -14.46 14.87 -1.02
CA ASP A 220 -15.75 14.63 -0.36
C ASP A 220 -15.65 13.28 0.34
N ASP A 221 -15.95 13.20 1.64
CA ASP A 221 -15.96 11.90 2.33
C ASP A 221 -16.85 11.85 3.59
N LEU A 222 -17.21 10.63 3.98
CA LEU A 222 -17.87 10.35 5.24
C LEU A 222 -16.89 10.53 6.40
N VAL A 223 -17.26 11.43 7.31
CA VAL A 223 -16.61 11.62 8.59
C VAL A 223 -17.41 10.87 9.65
N ALA A 224 -16.73 10.02 10.41
CA ALA A 224 -17.28 9.33 11.56
C ALA A 224 -16.43 9.64 12.80
N ILE A 225 -16.98 10.41 13.74
CA ILE A 225 -16.30 10.75 15.00
C ILE A 225 -17.07 10.19 16.18
N GLU A 226 -16.35 9.81 17.24
CA GLU A 226 -16.97 9.51 18.54
C GLU A 226 -17.74 10.74 19.03
N MET A 227 -18.92 10.53 19.61
CA MET A 227 -19.73 11.63 20.13
C MET A 227 -18.93 12.40 21.19
N PRO A 228 -18.71 13.72 21.02
CA PRO A 228 -17.96 14.50 21.99
C PRO A 228 -18.63 14.47 23.36
N GLN A 229 -17.84 14.37 24.44
CA GLN A 229 -18.38 14.36 25.80
C GLN A 229 -19.19 15.63 26.14
N LYS A 230 -18.87 16.76 25.50
CA LYS A 230 -19.57 18.04 25.64
C LYS A 230 -20.71 18.23 24.63
N ALA A 231 -21.11 17.18 23.92
CA ALA A 231 -22.21 17.25 22.97
C ALA A 231 -23.53 17.63 23.66
N PHE A 232 -24.36 18.41 22.96
CA PHE A 232 -25.67 18.80 23.47
C PHE A 232 -26.66 17.63 23.40
N SER A 233 -27.68 17.63 24.25
CA SER A 233 -28.77 16.64 24.20
C SER A 233 -29.59 16.74 22.91
N SER A 234 -29.68 17.95 22.34
CA SER A 234 -30.29 18.22 21.04
C SER A 234 -29.46 19.28 20.31
N PHE A 235 -29.07 18.97 19.08
CA PHE A 235 -28.24 19.84 18.25
C PHE A 235 -28.53 19.65 16.76
N HIS A 236 -28.17 20.67 15.99
CA HIS A 236 -27.98 20.59 14.54
C HIS A 236 -26.50 20.81 14.19
N LEU A 237 -26.08 20.33 13.01
CA LEU A 237 -24.77 20.62 12.46
C LEU A 237 -24.88 21.71 11.39
N VAL A 238 -23.91 22.63 11.37
CA VAL A 238 -23.75 23.62 10.31
C VAL A 238 -22.33 23.68 9.78
N ASP A 239 -22.17 24.09 8.52
CA ASP A 239 -20.88 24.37 7.88
C ASP A 239 -20.41 25.84 8.13
N GLU A 240 -19.28 26.23 7.52
CA GLU A 240 -18.75 27.61 7.63
C GLU A 240 -19.65 28.73 7.06
N LYS A 241 -20.72 28.37 6.34
CA LYS A 241 -21.70 29.30 5.75
C LYS A 241 -23.04 29.26 6.49
N ASP A 242 -23.11 28.62 7.66
CA ASP A 242 -24.33 28.36 8.42
C ASP A 242 -25.36 27.46 7.68
N ASN A 243 -24.95 26.70 6.65
CA ASN A 243 -25.84 25.74 6.01
C ASN A 243 -26.01 24.50 6.90
N LEU A 244 -27.23 23.98 6.99
CA LEU A 244 -27.49 22.75 7.71
C LEU A 244 -26.80 21.55 7.06
N VAL A 245 -26.06 20.81 7.88
CA VAL A 245 -25.41 19.55 7.49
C VAL A 245 -26.22 18.39 8.05
N SER A 246 -26.62 17.47 7.17
CA SER A 246 -27.28 16.24 7.58
C SER A 246 -26.29 15.29 8.23
N PHE A 247 -26.74 14.62 9.29
CA PHE A 247 -25.92 13.66 10.02
C PHE A 247 -26.77 12.48 10.50
N GLN A 248 -26.09 11.40 10.83
CA GLN A 248 -26.64 10.23 11.50
C GLN A 248 -25.85 9.98 12.80
N ILE A 249 -26.53 9.42 13.80
CA ILE A 249 -25.86 8.89 14.98
C ILE A 249 -25.97 7.37 14.91
N GLU A 250 -24.84 6.68 14.82
CA GLU A 250 -24.76 5.23 14.76
C GLU A 250 -23.73 4.73 15.77
N GLN A 251 -24.12 3.81 16.65
CA GLN A 251 -23.22 3.22 17.67
C GLN A 251 -22.41 4.26 18.47
N LYS A 252 -23.04 5.39 18.85
CA LYS A 252 -22.42 6.55 19.54
C LYS A 252 -21.43 7.36 18.69
N LYS A 253 -21.31 7.11 17.39
CA LYS A 253 -20.58 7.94 16.45
C LYS A 253 -21.50 8.93 15.77
N LEU A 254 -21.04 10.16 15.61
CA LEU A 254 -21.62 11.16 14.73
C LEU A 254 -21.05 10.94 13.32
N VAL A 255 -21.92 10.66 12.36
CA VAL A 255 -21.56 10.40 10.96
C VAL A 255 -22.16 11.47 10.07
N PHE A 256 -21.35 12.14 9.26
CA PHE A 256 -21.82 13.14 8.30
C PHE A 256 -20.88 13.20 7.08
N MET A 257 -21.38 13.74 5.97
CA MET A 257 -20.57 13.98 4.78
C MET A 257 -19.83 15.32 4.93
N ALA A 258 -18.50 15.29 4.89
CA ALA A 258 -17.69 16.50 4.74
C ALA A 258 -17.42 16.72 3.26
N ASP A 259 -18.02 17.77 2.70
CA ASP A 259 -17.92 18.08 1.28
C ASP A 259 -16.81 19.10 0.99
N LYS A 260 -16.09 18.89 -0.11
CA LYS A 260 -15.12 19.81 -0.71
C LYS A 260 -14.06 20.27 0.30
N VAL A 261 -13.53 19.35 1.10
CA VAL A 261 -12.43 19.64 2.01
C VAL A 261 -11.16 19.87 1.16
N PRO A 262 -10.53 21.06 1.23
CA PRO A 262 -9.43 21.42 0.35
C PRO A 262 -8.19 20.54 0.57
N ALA A 263 -7.37 20.40 -0.47
CA ALA A 263 -6.10 19.68 -0.41
C ALA A 263 -5.19 20.25 0.70
N PHE A 264 -4.60 19.39 1.52
CA PHE A 264 -3.75 19.77 2.67
C PHE A 264 -4.39 20.85 3.57
N GLY A 265 -5.72 20.90 3.63
CA GLY A 265 -6.47 21.94 4.30
C GLY A 265 -7.50 21.37 5.25
N TYR A 266 -8.44 22.21 5.66
CA TYR A 266 -9.50 21.80 6.57
C TYR A 266 -10.81 22.51 6.25
N LYS A 267 -11.91 21.96 6.78
CA LYS A 267 -13.18 22.66 6.96
C LYS A 267 -13.60 22.60 8.42
N THR A 268 -14.36 23.59 8.86
CA THR A 268 -14.92 23.61 10.21
C THR A 268 -16.42 23.47 10.12
N TYR A 269 -16.96 22.65 11.01
CA TYR A 269 -18.37 22.45 11.22
C TYR A 269 -18.69 22.80 12.67
N TRP A 270 -19.94 23.14 12.96
CA TRP A 270 -20.35 23.46 14.32
C TRP A 270 -21.55 22.62 14.70
N MET A 271 -21.43 21.94 15.84
CA MET A 271 -22.56 21.38 16.56
C MET A 271 -23.19 22.50 17.37
N VAL A 272 -24.42 22.89 17.04
CA VAL A 272 -25.12 24.03 17.65
C VAL A 272 -26.28 23.51 18.48
N GLU A 273 -26.37 23.95 19.75
CA GLU A 273 -27.49 23.61 20.64
C GLU A 273 -28.82 24.07 20.00
N GLY A 274 -29.79 23.16 19.90
CA GLY A 274 -31.09 23.49 19.33
C GLY A 274 -31.85 22.29 18.80
N LYS A 275 -32.92 22.55 18.03
CA LYS A 275 -33.68 21.46 17.38
C LYS A 275 -32.76 20.68 16.45
N LYS A 276 -32.94 19.34 16.44
CA LYS A 276 -32.18 18.47 15.55
C LYS A 276 -32.37 18.90 14.09
N THR A 277 -31.28 18.88 13.31
CA THR A 277 -31.38 18.96 11.85
C THR A 277 -32.35 17.88 11.40
N PRO A 278 -33.30 18.17 10.49
CA PRO A 278 -34.06 17.11 9.85
C PRO A 278 -33.09 16.10 9.26
N PHE A 279 -33.34 14.82 9.52
CA PHE A 279 -32.69 13.74 8.80
C PHE A 279 -32.88 14.04 7.31
N SER A 280 -31.82 14.14 6.50
CA SER A 280 -32.03 14.08 5.06
C SER A 280 -32.66 12.72 4.81
N GLU A 281 -33.82 12.67 4.16
CA GLU A 281 -34.35 11.40 3.66
C GLU A 281 -33.21 10.70 2.92
N ALA A 282 -32.96 9.45 3.28
CA ALA A 282 -31.91 8.68 2.66
C ALA A 282 -32.25 8.60 1.16
N LYS A 283 -31.35 9.09 0.30
CA LYS A 283 -31.42 8.87 -1.15
C LYS A 283 -31.10 7.41 -1.53
N LEU A 284 -30.99 6.54 -0.53
CA LEU A 284 -30.74 5.11 -0.64
C LEU A 284 -32.01 4.38 -0.22
N SER A 285 -32.67 3.71 -1.15
CA SER A 285 -33.75 2.79 -0.83
C SER A 285 -33.19 1.37 -0.72
N ILE A 286 -33.47 0.69 0.39
CA ILE A 286 -33.11 -0.71 0.62
C ILE A 286 -34.41 -1.48 0.85
N ASN A 287 -34.60 -2.60 0.15
CA ASN A 287 -35.73 -3.49 0.40
C ASN A 287 -35.28 -4.85 0.96
N LYS A 288 -36.23 -5.66 1.43
CA LYS A 288 -35.95 -6.98 2.02
C LYS A 288 -35.48 -7.99 0.97
N GLU A 289 -35.76 -7.71 -0.31
CA GLU A 289 -35.37 -8.51 -1.45
C GLU A 289 -33.92 -8.24 -1.89
N GLY A 290 -33.14 -7.44 -1.15
CA GLY A 290 -31.72 -7.20 -1.41
C GLY A 290 -31.43 -6.16 -2.49
N LYS A 291 -32.45 -5.42 -2.95
CA LYS A 291 -32.29 -4.26 -3.83
C LYS A 291 -31.86 -3.05 -3.02
N MET A 292 -30.76 -2.44 -3.42
CA MET A 292 -30.26 -1.18 -2.87
C MET A 292 -30.11 -0.18 -4.02
N GLU A 293 -30.74 0.98 -3.92
CA GLU A 293 -30.77 1.95 -5.01
C GLU A 293 -30.42 3.35 -4.51
N SER A 294 -29.34 3.92 -5.04
CA SER A 294 -28.89 5.28 -4.78
C SER A 294 -29.25 6.21 -5.96
N THR A 295 -28.77 7.45 -5.95
CA THR A 295 -28.95 8.36 -7.09
C THR A 295 -28.19 7.87 -8.34
N ASP A 296 -27.01 7.29 -8.16
CA ASP A 296 -26.09 6.93 -9.25
C ASP A 296 -26.12 5.44 -9.61
N TYR A 297 -26.45 4.57 -8.63
CA TYR A 297 -26.35 3.12 -8.79
C TYR A 297 -27.62 2.39 -8.36
N LEU A 298 -27.85 1.24 -8.98
CA LEU A 298 -28.76 0.20 -8.49
C LEU A 298 -27.95 -1.08 -8.30
N LEU A 299 -27.91 -1.56 -7.06
CA LEU A 299 -27.27 -2.80 -6.64
C LEU A 299 -28.36 -3.82 -6.29
N GLN A 300 -28.20 -5.06 -6.75
CA GLN A 300 -29.02 -6.19 -6.33
C GLN A 300 -28.11 -7.24 -5.72
N VAL A 301 -28.40 -7.61 -4.48
CA VAL A 301 -27.75 -8.70 -3.75
C VAL A 301 -28.78 -9.80 -3.56
N GLU A 302 -28.40 -11.06 -3.76
CA GLU A 302 -29.21 -12.21 -3.39
C GLU A 302 -29.11 -12.44 -1.87
N PRO A 303 -30.18 -12.23 -1.08
CA PRO A 303 -30.10 -12.26 0.38
C PRO A 303 -29.64 -13.61 0.96
N SER A 304 -29.94 -14.71 0.28
CA SER A 304 -29.59 -16.07 0.75
C SER A 304 -28.11 -16.41 0.59
N THR A 305 -27.44 -15.85 -0.42
CA THR A 305 -26.05 -16.21 -0.79
C THR A 305 -25.06 -15.07 -0.63
N GLY A 306 -25.53 -13.82 -0.59
CA GLY A 306 -24.69 -12.61 -0.58
C GLY A 306 -24.08 -12.27 -1.95
N VAL A 307 -24.38 -13.04 -3.01
CA VAL A 307 -23.87 -12.78 -4.36
C VAL A 307 -24.48 -11.48 -4.89
N ILE A 308 -23.64 -10.64 -5.49
CA ILE A 308 -24.13 -9.46 -6.19
C ILE A 308 -24.61 -9.91 -7.56
N THR A 309 -25.93 -9.85 -7.79
CA THR A 309 -26.55 -10.29 -9.05
C THR A 309 -26.63 -9.18 -10.08
N ARG A 310 -26.60 -7.93 -9.63
CA ARG A 310 -26.68 -6.76 -10.50
C ARG A 310 -25.97 -5.55 -9.89
N LEU A 311 -25.26 -4.80 -10.73
CA LEU A 311 -24.78 -3.46 -10.42
C LEU A 311 -24.94 -2.60 -11.67
N TYR A 312 -25.91 -1.70 -11.63
CA TYR A 312 -26.28 -0.84 -12.75
C TYR A 312 -25.86 0.61 -12.48
N ASP A 313 -25.07 1.18 -13.39
CA ASP A 313 -24.73 2.59 -13.41
C ASP A 313 -25.83 3.35 -14.17
N LYS A 314 -26.57 4.21 -13.44
CA LYS A 314 -27.70 4.97 -13.98
C LYS A 314 -27.25 6.09 -14.92
N LYS A 315 -26.05 6.63 -14.71
CA LYS A 315 -25.50 7.72 -15.52
C LYS A 315 -24.97 7.21 -16.85
N ALA A 316 -24.23 6.10 -16.82
CA ALA A 316 -23.75 5.42 -18.03
C ALA A 316 -24.86 4.59 -18.72
N GLN A 317 -25.96 4.35 -18.02
CA GLN A 317 -27.08 3.49 -18.43
C GLN A 317 -26.65 2.06 -18.76
N LYS A 318 -25.73 1.49 -17.97
CA LYS A 318 -25.11 0.19 -18.25
C LYS A 318 -24.96 -0.65 -16.98
N GLU A 319 -25.05 -1.97 -17.17
CA GLU A 319 -24.59 -2.92 -16.17
C GLU A 319 -23.06 -2.86 -16.08
N ILE A 320 -22.51 -2.78 -14.87
CA ILE A 320 -21.06 -2.75 -14.63
C ILE A 320 -20.42 -4.12 -14.90
N PHE A 321 -21.16 -5.20 -14.66
CA PHE A 321 -20.75 -6.55 -14.99
C PHE A 321 -21.93 -7.35 -15.54
N ARG A 322 -21.63 -8.50 -16.15
CA ARG A 322 -22.66 -9.40 -16.69
C ARG A 322 -23.56 -9.90 -15.56
N PRO A 323 -24.89 -9.98 -15.75
CA PRO A 323 -25.79 -10.51 -14.74
C PRO A 323 -25.39 -11.91 -14.28
N SER A 324 -25.45 -12.15 -12.98
CA SER A 324 -25.17 -13.45 -12.38
C SER A 324 -26.22 -14.48 -12.80
N SER A 325 -25.81 -15.73 -13.03
CA SER A 325 -26.70 -16.84 -13.36
C SER A 325 -26.50 -17.99 -12.38
N LEU A 326 -27.59 -18.62 -11.95
CA LEU A 326 -27.54 -19.84 -11.14
C LEU A 326 -26.90 -20.99 -11.91
N MET A 327 -26.23 -21.89 -11.19
CA MET A 327 -25.67 -23.10 -11.76
C MET A 327 -26.78 -24.11 -12.04
N GLU A 328 -26.78 -24.69 -13.24
CA GLU A 328 -27.74 -25.72 -13.60
C GLU A 328 -27.58 -26.94 -12.69
N GLY A 329 -28.69 -27.43 -12.11
CA GLY A 329 -28.69 -28.56 -11.19
C GLY A 329 -28.22 -28.26 -9.75
N ASN A 330 -27.82 -27.02 -9.45
CA ASN A 330 -27.49 -26.60 -8.09
C ASN A 330 -28.05 -25.18 -7.83
N PRO A 331 -29.28 -25.07 -7.30
CA PRO A 331 -29.96 -23.79 -7.12
C PRO A 331 -29.32 -22.90 -6.04
N ASP A 332 -28.41 -23.46 -5.22
CA ASP A 332 -27.76 -22.75 -4.11
C ASP A 332 -26.40 -22.15 -4.52
N THR A 333 -26.02 -22.21 -5.80
CA THR A 333 -24.76 -21.67 -6.29
C THR A 333 -24.88 -20.99 -7.65
N TYR A 334 -23.95 -20.10 -7.94
CA TYR A 334 -23.88 -19.33 -9.20
C TYR A 334 -22.77 -19.87 -10.10
N VAL A 335 -22.92 -19.67 -11.41
CA VAL A 335 -21.87 -20.00 -12.37
C VAL A 335 -20.66 -19.10 -12.11
N ILE A 336 -19.49 -19.71 -11.90
CA ILE A 336 -18.27 -19.05 -11.41
C ILE A 336 -17.85 -17.86 -12.27
N ASP A 337 -18.01 -17.94 -13.60
CA ASP A 337 -17.61 -16.90 -14.56
C ASP A 337 -18.58 -15.70 -14.60
N LYS A 338 -19.73 -15.81 -13.93
CA LYS A 338 -20.81 -14.82 -13.94
C LYS A 338 -21.19 -14.31 -12.55
N ALA A 339 -20.72 -14.95 -11.49
CA ALA A 339 -21.00 -14.53 -10.11
C ALA A 339 -20.08 -13.38 -9.68
N SER A 340 -20.65 -12.25 -9.30
CA SER A 340 -19.89 -11.15 -8.69
C SER A 340 -19.85 -11.28 -7.17
N ASN A 341 -18.69 -11.00 -6.57
CA ASN A 341 -18.43 -11.13 -5.13
C ASN A 341 -18.60 -12.59 -4.61
N LEU A 342 -18.20 -13.58 -5.41
CA LEU A 342 -18.24 -14.99 -5.00
C LEU A 342 -17.03 -15.34 -4.13
N LEU A 343 -17.28 -15.76 -2.90
CA LEU A 343 -16.25 -16.32 -2.03
C LEU A 343 -15.90 -17.75 -2.48
N ARG A 344 -14.61 -18.03 -2.66
CA ARG A 344 -14.11 -19.33 -3.12
C ARG A 344 -13.05 -19.85 -2.17
N LEU A 345 -13.11 -21.14 -1.87
CA LEU A 345 -12.05 -21.86 -1.17
C LEU A 345 -11.28 -22.69 -2.20
N PHE A 346 -9.99 -22.41 -2.33
CA PHE A 346 -9.07 -23.22 -3.13
C PHE A 346 -8.30 -24.15 -2.20
N LYS A 347 -8.07 -25.39 -2.64
CA LYS A 347 -7.22 -26.33 -1.92
C LYS A 347 -5.81 -26.26 -2.50
N GLU A 348 -4.89 -25.70 -1.72
CA GLU A 348 -3.46 -25.78 -1.99
C GLU A 348 -2.90 -27.09 -1.40
N THR A 349 -1.99 -27.75 -2.13
CA THR A 349 -1.31 -28.96 -1.64
C THR A 349 0.09 -28.57 -1.19
N PRO A 350 0.50 -28.87 0.06
CA PRO A 350 1.81 -28.46 0.56
C PRO A 350 2.97 -28.94 -0.31
N HIS A 351 3.95 -28.07 -0.51
CA HIS A 351 5.20 -28.36 -1.23
C HIS A 351 6.39 -27.60 -0.60
N SER A 352 7.60 -27.79 -1.13
CA SER A 352 8.85 -27.28 -0.54
C SER A 352 8.95 -25.75 -0.46
N MET A 353 8.08 -25.02 -1.16
CA MET A 353 8.09 -23.56 -1.30
C MET A 353 6.68 -23.00 -1.03
N SER A 354 5.90 -23.62 -0.14
CA SER A 354 4.46 -23.32 0.03
C SER A 354 4.16 -21.84 0.32
N SER A 355 5.07 -21.11 0.97
CA SER A 355 4.88 -19.67 1.20
C SER A 355 5.14 -18.81 -0.05
N TRP A 356 5.92 -19.32 -1.01
CA TRP A 356 6.33 -18.57 -2.19
C TRP A 356 5.45 -18.82 -3.42
N VAL A 357 5.03 -20.05 -3.69
CA VAL A 357 4.39 -20.41 -4.98
C VAL A 357 2.87 -20.41 -4.89
#